data_AF-A0A960EN94-F1
#
_entry.id   AF-A0A960EN94-F1
#
_cell.length_a   1.000
_cell.length_b   1.000
_cell.length_c   1.000
_cell.angle_alpha   90.00
_cell.angle_beta   90.00
_cell.angle_gamma   90.00
#
_symmetry.space_group_name_H-M   'P 1'
#
loop_
_entity.id
_entity.type
_entity.pdbx_description
1 polymer ?
#
loop_
_entity_poly.entity_id
_entity_poly.type
_entity_poly.pdbx_seq_one_letter_code
_entity_poly.pdbx_strand_id
1 'polypeptide(L)' 'MLHAVRLHWRAFQTDDPTVNMLIGPSQNGEPLEIGVVIDANGTAIIHAMRARPKFLKGWWTP' A
#
# COMPACT_ATOMS: atom_id res chain seq x y z
N MET A 1 -6.47 -3.06 6.49
CA MET A 1 -5.38 -2.07 6.34
C MET A 1 -4.06 -2.58 6.93
N LEU A 2 -3.95 -2.84 8.24
CA LEU A 2 -2.67 -3.26 8.85
C LEU A 2 -2.11 -4.57 8.27
N HIS A 3 -2.99 -5.49 7.88
CA HIS A 3 -2.61 -6.69 7.14
C HIS A 3 -1.87 -6.34 5.83
N ALA A 4 -2.45 -5.47 5.00
CA ALA A 4 -1.86 -4.98 3.75
C ALA A 4 -0.49 -4.28 3.97
N VAL A 5 -0.28 -3.62 5.11
CA VAL A 5 1.01 -2.97 5.42
C VAL A 5 2.08 -4.01 5.77
N ARG A 6 1.74 -4.94 6.68
CA ARG A 6 2.67 -5.96 7.18
C ARG A 6 2.97 -7.05 6.15
N LEU A 7 2.04 -7.29 5.23
CA LEU A 7 2.08 -8.34 4.21
C LEU A 7 1.81 -7.73 2.82
N HIS A 8 2.43 -6.58 2.54
CA HIS A 8 2.32 -5.95 1.23
C HIS A 8 2.92 -6.84 0.16
N TRP A 9 2.30 -6.84 -1.01
CA TRP A 9 2.78 -7.53 -2.19
C TRP A 9 3.81 -6.70 -2.95
N ARG A 10 3.63 -5.38 -2.99
CA ARG A 10 4.49 -4.45 -3.72
C ARG A 10 4.61 -3.13 -2.97
N ALA A 11 5.74 -2.45 -3.17
CA ALA A 11 5.99 -1.10 -2.71
C ALA A 11 6.39 -0.21 -3.89
N PHE A 12 5.95 1.04 -3.86
CA PHE A 12 6.28 2.05 -4.86
C PHE A 12 6.74 3.30 -4.12
N GLN A 13 7.85 3.88 -4.56
CA GLN A 13 8.25 5.21 -4.13
C GLN A 13 7.35 6.24 -4.83
N THR A 14 6.96 7.27 -4.11
CA THR A 14 6.21 8.39 -4.70
C THR A 14 7.16 9.55 -5.01
N ASP A 15 6.62 10.62 -5.61
CA ASP A 15 7.39 11.85 -5.87
C ASP A 15 7.81 12.54 -4.56
N ASP A 16 7.12 12.26 -3.44
CA ASP A 16 7.56 12.62 -2.10
C ASP A 16 8.41 11.48 -1.52
N PRO A 17 9.70 11.72 -1.20
CA PRO A 17 10.61 10.69 -0.71
C PRO A 17 10.23 10.13 0.66
N THR A 18 9.38 10.83 1.41
CA THR A 18 8.91 10.39 2.74
C THR A 18 7.65 9.53 2.64
N VAL A 19 6.96 9.55 1.50
CA VAL A 19 5.73 8.81 1.26
C VAL A 19 5.99 7.59 0.37
N ASN A 20 5.68 6.41 0.89
CA ASN A 20 5.70 5.16 0.16
C ASN A 20 4.27 4.68 -0.09
N MET A 21 4.01 4.12 -1.26
CA MET A 21 2.75 3.46 -1.59
C MET A 21 2.92 1.95 -1.53
N LEU A 22 2.25 1.30 -0.59
CA LEU A 22 2.21 -0.16 -0.45
C LEU A 22 0.94 -0.70 -1.09
N ILE A 23 1.05 -1.80 -1.82
CA ILE A 23 -0.09 -2.55 -2.37
C ILE A 23 -0.11 -3.90 -1.69
N GLY A 24 -1.22 -4.25 -1.03
CA GLY A 24 -1.33 -5.50 -0.29
C GLY A 24 -2.77 -5.90 -0.04
N PRO A 25 -3.01 -7.11 0.48
CA PRO A 25 -4.36 -7.61 0.71
C PRO A 25 -4.97 -7.03 1.98
N SER A 26 -6.28 -6.83 1.98
CA SER A 26 -7.06 -6.81 3.21
C SER A 26 -7.12 -8.20 3.85
N GLN A 27 -7.73 -8.33 5.03
CA GLN A 27 -7.88 -9.64 5.67
C GLN A 27 -8.80 -10.60 4.88
N ASN A 28 -9.65 -10.04 4.02
CA ASN A 28 -10.52 -10.73 3.09
C ASN A 28 -9.92 -10.88 1.68
N GLY A 29 -8.63 -10.57 1.50
CA GLY A 29 -7.91 -10.74 0.23
C GLY A 29 -8.13 -9.64 -0.81
N GLU A 30 -8.95 -8.63 -0.52
CA GLU A 30 -9.18 -7.51 -1.42
C GLU A 30 -7.92 -6.64 -1.52
N PRO A 31 -7.47 -6.27 -2.73
CA PRO A 31 -6.31 -5.41 -2.88
C PRO A 31 -6.56 -4.01 -2.32
N LEU A 32 -5.66 -3.56 -1.47
CA LEU A 32 -5.61 -2.21 -0.95
C LEU A 32 -4.34 -1.50 -1.42
N GLU A 33 -4.47 -0.20 -1.71
CA GLU A 33 -3.37 0.73 -1.81
C GLU A 33 -3.26 1.53 -0.51
N ILE A 34 -2.07 1.60 0.06
CA ILE A 34 -1.79 2.19 1.37
C ILE A 34 -0.63 3.19 1.23
N GLY A 35 -0.87 4.46 1.52
CA GLY A 35 0.19 5.46 1.65
C GLY A 35 0.73 5.46 3.07
N VAL A 36 2.04 5.26 3.21
CA VAL A 36 2.75 5.26 4.49
C VAL A 36 3.83 6.33 4.51
N VAL A 37 3.95 7.02 5.64
CA VAL A 37 5.05 7.95 5.93
C VAL A 37 5.90 7.35 7.02
N ILE A 38 7.22 7.39 6.84
CA ILE A 38 8.19 6.96 7.85
C ILE A 38 8.99 8.18 8.30
N ASP A 39 8.89 8.51 9.58
CA ASP A 39 9.61 9.63 10.19
C ASP A 39 10.26 9.21 11.52
N ALA A 40 10.82 10.18 12.25
CA ALA A 40 11.47 9.94 13.54
C ALA A 40 10.50 9.40 14.63
N ASN A 41 9.19 9.55 14.45
CA ASN A 41 8.17 9.08 15.38
C ASN A 41 7.61 7.70 14.99
N GLY A 42 8.06 7.14 13.86
CA GLY A 42 7.70 5.80 13.40
C GLY A 42 7.00 5.80 12.05
N THR A 43 6.00 4.92 11.89
CA THR A 43 5.26 4.77 10.63
C THR A 43 3.82 5.23 10.80
N ALA A 44 3.43 6.23 10.02
CA ALA A 44 2.06 6.71 9.93
C ALA A 44 1.41 6.20 8.63
N ILE A 45 0.16 5.74 8.72
CA ILE A 45 -0.65 5.43 7.54
C ILE A 45 -1.48 6.68 7.22
N ILE A 46 -1.22 7.30 6.08
CA ILE A 46 -1.85 8.55 5.66
C ILE A 46 -2.93 8.35 4.59
N HIS A 47 -2.97 7.16 3.98
CA HIS A 47 -3.90 6.80 2.92
C HIS A 47 -4.17 5.29 2.96
N ALA A 48 -5.43 4.87 2.79
CA ALA A 48 -5.78 3.46 2.67
C ALA A 48 -7.09 3.28 1.93
N MET A 49 -7.04 2.75 0.70
CA MET A 49 -8.21 2.58 -0.16
C MET A 49 -8.09 1.30 -0.97
N ARG A 50 -9.17 0.91 -1.67
CA ARG A 50 -9.10 -0.16 -2.66
C ARG A 50 -8.05 0.18 -3.72
N ALA A 51 -7.19 -0.78 -4.05
CA ALA A 51 -6.09 -0.55 -4.98
C ALA A 51 -6.62 -0.17 -6.37
N ARG A 52 -6.10 0.92 -6.93
CA ARG A 52 -6.42 1.36 -8.29
C ARG A 52 -5.85 0.37 -9.33
N PRO A 53 -6.52 0.20 -10.50
CA PRO A 53 -6.08 -0.74 -11.53
C PRO A 53 -4.64 -0.57 -12.00
N LYS A 54 -4.10 0.65 -11.98
CA LYS A 54 -2.69 0.92 -12.36
C LYS A 54 -1.67 0.15 -11.50
N PHE A 55 -2.02 -0.18 -10.26
CA PHE A 55 -1.16 -0.92 -9.34
C PHE A 55 -1.31 -2.45 -9.46
N LEU A 56 -2.38 -2.91 -10.12
CA LEU A 56 -2.75 -4.33 -10.24
C LEU A 56 -2.43 -4.89 -11.63
N LYS A 57 -2.28 -4.02 -12.63
CA LYS A 57 -2.06 -4.39 -14.03
C LYS A 57 -0.86 -5.32 -14.20
N GLY A 58 -1.09 -6.43 -14.91
CA GLY A 58 -0.06 -7.36 -15.37
C GLY A 58 0.37 -8.43 -14.36
N TRP A 59 -0.25 -8.50 -13.17
CA TRP A 59 0.14 -9.50 -12.18
C TRP A 59 -1.00 -9.96 -11.26
N TRP A 60 -1.95 -9.08 -10.92
CA TRP A 60 -3.09 -9.44 -10.07
C TRP A 60 -4.33 -9.72 -10.92
N THR A 61 -4.97 -10.86 -10.66
CA THR A 61 -6.23 -11.28 -11.26
C THR A 61 -7.21 -11.61 -10.12
N PRO A 62 -8.47 -11.11 -10.15
CA PRO A 62 -9.45 -11.36 -9.09
C PRO A 62 -9.77 -12.84 -8.86
#